data_AF-X0SAB8-F1
#
_entry.id   AF-X0SAB8-F1
#
_cell.length_a   1.000
_cell.length_b   1.000
_cell.length_c   1.000
_cell.angle_alpha   90.00
_cell.angle_beta   90.00
_cell.angle_gamma   90.00
#
_symmetry.space_group_name_H-M   'P 1'
#
loop_
_entity.id
_entity.type
_entity.pdbx_description
1 polymer ?
#
loop_
_entity_poly.entity_id
_entity_poly.type
_entity_poly.pdbx_seq_one_letter_code
_entity_poly.pdbx_strand_id
1 'polypeptide(L)'
;ADKNRWGQPLLQMRAEIRILRSLALSGTDGPGNDETIAIPYRAIDWQRCRGVANGPHFPELSAGEVFVFPLKNTGAHGEKQWQLIDEENFGLLTPAVRERPVRGSERAAEFLVHELAAAFATGEYHTVFQAAQYCGFSRWKREVRHALSRDVASLVGDRKDKWLAIGTACYSAGPVQRPKVAELLEEPPEQPYLLAQAFGQLDREALDDLLIAESMKHCDLHAWGTAVTISLNYLRHPTAIREMTEALANDRPGALYVAGFVVRQPDHPVVAVAVKAASRALAGKQERLNSEDLRSACQLIRDYGDEEAFAQLLAEFRKAQKDNFERYVMLWQSCAYVKHERLLPICALLIEDVRPWPHADHRRVCDHAAAAVQYVTGEDLGYSWEATPAERGKAIDGIKVYLAGREKRRGR
;
A
#
# COMPACT_ATOMS: atom_id res chain seq x y z
N ALA A 1 -13.40 13.17 -19.95
CA ALA A 1 -13.36 11.95 -19.13
C ALA A 1 -14.34 12.15 -17.99
N ASP A 2 -15.22 11.18 -17.76
CA ASP A 2 -16.06 11.19 -16.56
C ASP A 2 -15.15 11.29 -15.34
N LYS A 3 -15.44 12.24 -14.46
CA LYS A 3 -14.73 12.40 -13.19
C LYS A 3 -15.70 12.08 -12.05
N ASN A 4 -15.19 11.49 -10.97
CA ASN A 4 -15.97 11.40 -9.75
C ASN A 4 -16.07 12.77 -9.05
N ARG A 5 -16.83 12.85 -7.95
CA ARG A 5 -16.99 14.09 -7.17
C ARG A 5 -15.67 14.64 -6.57
N TRP A 6 -14.59 13.87 -6.59
CA TRP A 6 -13.24 14.27 -6.18
C TRP A 6 -12.34 14.62 -7.37
N GLY A 7 -12.91 14.82 -8.56
CA GLY A 7 -12.17 15.20 -9.76
C GLY A 7 -11.29 14.10 -10.35
N GLN A 8 -11.39 12.86 -9.85
CA GLN A 8 -10.56 11.75 -10.33
C GLN A 8 -11.14 11.18 -11.62
N PRO A 9 -10.29 10.89 -12.62
CA PRO A 9 -10.72 10.24 -13.85
C PRO A 9 -11.28 8.84 -13.56
N LEU A 10 -12.39 8.52 -14.23
CA LEU A 10 -13.04 7.22 -14.14
C LEU A 10 -12.93 6.44 -15.45
N LEU A 11 -12.79 5.13 -15.32
CA LEU A 11 -12.94 4.15 -16.39
C LEU A 11 -14.31 3.48 -16.28
N GLN A 12 -14.97 3.31 -17.42
CA GLN A 12 -16.10 2.39 -17.49
C GLN A 12 -15.55 0.98 -17.63
N MET A 13 -15.91 0.14 -16.67
CA MET A 13 -15.44 -1.24 -16.57
C MET A 13 -16.64 -2.19 -16.57
N ARG A 14 -16.35 -3.45 -16.88
CA ARG A 14 -17.32 -4.54 -16.81
C ARG A 14 -16.65 -5.71 -16.10
N ALA A 15 -17.28 -6.20 -15.04
CA ALA A 15 -16.86 -7.42 -14.37
C ALA A 15 -17.84 -8.55 -14.75
N GLU A 16 -17.30 -9.68 -15.20
CA GLU A 16 -18.06 -10.93 -15.29
C GLU A 16 -17.93 -11.65 -13.96
N ILE A 17 -19.06 -11.89 -13.31
CA ILE A 17 -19.10 -12.42 -11.95
C ILE A 17 -19.97 -13.67 -11.95
N ARG A 18 -19.37 -14.76 -11.48
CA ARG A 18 -20.11 -15.99 -11.16
C ARG A 18 -20.76 -15.82 -9.78
N ILE A 19 -22.09 -15.92 -9.75
CA ILE A 19 -22.85 -15.83 -8.52
C ILE A 19 -22.69 -17.12 -7.74
N LEU A 20 -21.93 -17.09 -6.64
CA LEU A 20 -21.81 -18.25 -5.78
C LEU A 20 -23.08 -18.49 -4.96
N ARG A 21 -23.68 -17.38 -4.50
CA ARG A 21 -24.84 -17.35 -3.60
C ARG A 21 -25.63 -16.09 -3.87
N SER A 22 -26.96 -16.22 -3.90
CA SER A 22 -27.88 -15.10 -4.07
C SER A 22 -28.83 -15.02 -2.88
N LEU A 23 -28.94 -13.81 -2.32
CA LEU A 23 -29.93 -13.49 -1.30
C LEU A 23 -30.90 -12.47 -1.89
N ALA A 24 -32.04 -12.96 -2.37
CA ALA A 24 -33.14 -12.11 -2.79
C ALA A 24 -34.03 -11.78 -1.58
N LEU A 25 -34.50 -10.53 -1.49
CA LEU A 25 -35.56 -10.18 -0.55
C LEU A 25 -36.84 -10.93 -0.95
N SER A 26 -37.61 -11.39 0.03
CA SER A 26 -38.87 -12.09 -0.23
C SER A 26 -39.75 -11.33 -1.22
N GLY A 27 -40.10 -11.99 -2.33
CA GLY A 27 -40.90 -11.40 -3.41
C GLY A 27 -40.13 -10.63 -4.48
N THR A 28 -38.78 -10.68 -4.46
CA THR A 28 -37.93 -10.13 -5.53
C THR A 28 -37.24 -11.25 -6.30
N ASP A 29 -37.08 -11.07 -7.61
CA ASP A 29 -36.20 -11.92 -8.41
C ASP A 29 -34.74 -11.55 -8.09
N GLY A 30 -33.92 -12.55 -7.77
CA GLY A 30 -32.46 -12.43 -7.66
C GLY A 30 -31.76 -13.16 -8.81
N PRO A 31 -30.46 -12.93 -9.05
CA PRO A 31 -29.71 -13.80 -9.94
C PRO A 31 -29.68 -15.22 -9.37
N GLY A 32 -29.67 -16.23 -10.23
CA GLY A 32 -29.57 -17.63 -9.84
C GLY A 32 -28.20 -17.95 -9.26
N ASN A 33 -28.14 -18.95 -8.37
CA ASN A 33 -26.84 -19.52 -7.98
C ASN A 33 -26.16 -20.13 -9.23
N ASP A 34 -24.85 -19.97 -9.31
CA ASP A 34 -24.00 -20.29 -10.46
C ASP A 34 -24.30 -19.53 -11.77
N GLU A 35 -25.26 -18.59 -11.77
CA GLU A 35 -25.47 -17.68 -12.89
C GLU A 35 -24.23 -16.79 -13.05
N THR A 36 -23.78 -16.59 -14.30
CA THR A 36 -22.78 -15.56 -14.59
C THR A 36 -23.50 -14.31 -15.05
N ILE A 37 -23.33 -13.23 -14.28
CA ILE A 37 -23.86 -11.93 -14.64
C ILE A 37 -22.71 -11.00 -14.99
N ALA A 38 -23.00 -9.97 -15.79
CA ALA A 38 -22.04 -8.92 -16.01
C ALA A 38 -22.48 -7.62 -15.34
N ILE A 39 -21.60 -7.07 -14.51
CA ILE A 39 -21.85 -5.85 -13.76
C ILE A 39 -21.02 -4.72 -14.38
N PRO A 40 -21.67 -3.70 -14.98
CA PRO A 40 -20.98 -2.48 -15.32
C PRO A 40 -20.66 -1.70 -14.04
N TYR A 41 -19.43 -1.21 -13.92
CA TYR A 41 -19.01 -0.38 -12.79
C TYR A 41 -18.05 0.72 -13.26
N ARG A 42 -17.86 1.75 -12.42
CA ARG A 42 -16.89 2.81 -12.66
C ARG A 42 -15.69 2.57 -11.75
N ALA A 43 -14.52 2.35 -12.34
CA ALA A 43 -13.26 2.25 -11.62
C ALA A 43 -12.51 3.58 -11.66
N ILE A 44 -11.66 3.82 -10.68
CA ILE A 44 -10.68 4.90 -10.77
C ILE A 44 -9.66 4.56 -11.86
N ASP A 45 -9.36 5.53 -12.74
CA ASP A 45 -8.21 5.46 -13.64
C ASP A 45 -6.92 5.79 -12.86
N TRP A 46 -6.38 4.81 -12.13
CA TRP A 46 -5.20 5.03 -11.29
C TRP A 46 -3.97 5.52 -12.06
N GLN A 47 -3.88 5.20 -13.36
CA GLN A 47 -2.80 5.67 -14.24
C GLN A 47 -2.89 7.18 -14.50
N ARG A 48 -4.09 7.75 -14.51
CA ARG A 48 -4.33 9.18 -14.71
C ARG A 48 -4.65 9.93 -13.43
N CYS A 49 -4.77 9.23 -12.31
CA CYS A 49 -5.03 9.82 -11.02
C CYS A 49 -3.81 10.58 -10.47
N ARG A 50 -4.12 11.69 -9.81
CA ARG A 50 -3.21 12.35 -8.88
C ARG A 50 -3.77 11.99 -7.51
N GLY A 51 -3.17 10.99 -6.85
CA GLY A 51 -3.73 10.27 -5.70
C GLY A 51 -4.60 11.11 -4.75
N VAL A 52 -5.72 10.54 -4.28
CA VAL A 52 -6.65 11.25 -3.40
C VAL A 52 -6.22 11.07 -1.96
N ALA A 53 -5.61 12.09 -1.38
CA ALA A 53 -5.46 12.15 0.07
C ALA A 53 -6.87 12.15 0.70
N ASN A 54 -7.18 11.10 1.46
CA ASN A 54 -8.45 10.92 2.19
C ASN A 54 -9.72 10.78 1.32
N GLY A 55 -9.59 10.30 0.08
CA GLY A 55 -10.74 9.85 -0.73
C GLY A 55 -11.30 8.51 -0.25
N PRO A 56 -12.51 8.10 -0.65
CA PRO A 56 -13.00 6.77 -0.30
C PRO A 56 -12.14 5.70 -0.96
N HIS A 57 -12.04 4.57 -0.29
CA HIS A 57 -11.36 3.41 -0.82
C HIS A 57 -12.26 2.78 -1.89
N PHE A 58 -11.82 2.79 -3.14
CA PHE A 58 -12.48 2.04 -4.21
C PHE A 58 -11.88 0.63 -4.20
N PRO A 59 -12.68 -0.42 -3.97
CA PRO A 59 -12.16 -1.79 -3.99
C PRO A 59 -11.64 -2.10 -5.40
N GLU A 60 -10.40 -2.55 -5.49
CA GLU A 60 -9.87 -3.14 -6.72
C GLU A 60 -10.40 -4.57 -6.82
N LEU A 61 -11.13 -4.87 -7.89
CA LEU A 61 -11.63 -6.21 -8.14
C LEU A 61 -10.57 -7.00 -8.91
N SER A 62 -10.08 -8.09 -8.33
CA SER A 62 -9.17 -9.01 -9.01
C SER A 62 -9.87 -10.32 -9.39
N ALA A 63 -9.42 -10.93 -10.49
CA ALA A 63 -9.93 -12.21 -10.93
C ALA A 63 -9.70 -13.29 -9.86
N GLY A 64 -10.76 -14.06 -9.54
CA GLY A 64 -10.71 -15.15 -8.57
C GLY A 64 -11.02 -14.76 -7.13
N GLU A 65 -11.13 -13.47 -6.82
CA GLU A 65 -11.61 -12.99 -5.53
C GLU A 65 -13.12 -13.16 -5.37
N VAL A 66 -13.58 -13.17 -4.11
CA VAL A 66 -14.99 -13.34 -3.78
C VAL A 66 -15.44 -12.20 -2.89
N PHE A 67 -16.51 -11.53 -3.32
CA PHE A 67 -17.11 -10.40 -2.64
C PHE A 67 -18.62 -10.58 -2.52
N VAL A 68 -19.23 -9.87 -1.58
CA VAL A 68 -20.67 -9.66 -1.53
C VAL A 68 -21.00 -8.40 -2.29
N PHE A 69 -21.90 -8.56 -3.27
CA PHE A 69 -22.38 -7.48 -4.12
C PHE A 69 -23.82 -7.13 -3.74
N PRO A 70 -24.12 -5.94 -3.21
CA PRO A 70 -25.48 -5.45 -3.10
C PRO A 70 -25.95 -5.05 -4.50
N LEU A 71 -26.90 -5.79 -5.03
CA LEU A 71 -27.37 -5.60 -6.39
C LEU A 71 -28.80 -5.07 -6.39
N LYS A 72 -29.07 -4.14 -7.29
CA LYS A 72 -30.42 -3.75 -7.71
C LYS A 72 -30.63 -4.20 -9.15
N ASN A 73 -31.80 -4.76 -9.44
CA ASN A 73 -32.23 -4.97 -10.82
C ASN A 73 -32.76 -3.63 -11.35
N THR A 74 -32.16 -3.12 -12.41
CA THR A 74 -32.58 -1.88 -13.10
C THR A 74 -33.17 -2.14 -14.48
N GLY A 75 -33.32 -3.40 -14.88
CA GLY A 75 -33.91 -3.74 -16.18
C GLY A 75 -35.41 -3.45 -16.21
N ALA A 76 -35.93 -3.15 -17.39
CA ALA A 76 -37.38 -3.12 -17.63
C ALA A 76 -37.97 -4.55 -17.47
N HIS A 77 -39.30 -4.67 -17.35
CA HIS A 77 -39.97 -5.97 -17.16
C HIS A 77 -39.45 -7.05 -18.12
N GLY A 78 -38.78 -8.07 -17.57
CA GLY A 78 -38.20 -9.20 -18.31
C GLY A 78 -36.71 -9.09 -18.65
N GLU A 79 -36.10 -7.91 -18.53
CA GLU A 79 -34.66 -7.71 -18.70
C GLU A 79 -33.94 -7.80 -17.35
N LYS A 80 -32.91 -8.66 -17.26
CA LYS A 80 -32.03 -8.73 -16.08
C LYS A 80 -30.84 -7.80 -16.27
N GLN A 81 -30.95 -6.57 -15.77
CA GLN A 81 -29.79 -5.66 -15.72
C GLN A 81 -29.43 -5.36 -14.28
N TRP A 82 -28.34 -5.97 -13.80
CA TRP A 82 -27.87 -5.81 -12.43
C TRP A 82 -26.90 -4.64 -12.33
N GLN A 83 -27.11 -3.80 -11.31
CA GLN A 83 -26.20 -2.72 -10.96
C GLN A 83 -25.87 -2.77 -9.47
N LEU A 84 -24.65 -2.31 -9.12
CA LEU A 84 -24.28 -2.09 -7.73
C LEU A 84 -25.20 -1.05 -7.09
N ILE A 85 -25.66 -1.35 -5.88
CA ILE A 85 -26.32 -0.34 -5.03
C ILE A 85 -25.22 0.59 -4.51
N ASP A 86 -25.29 1.84 -4.94
CA ASP A 86 -24.46 2.92 -4.42
C ASP A 86 -25.20 3.56 -3.24
N GLU A 87 -24.83 3.19 -2.01
CA GLU A 87 -25.12 4.01 -0.85
C GLU A 87 -23.84 4.73 -0.43
N GLU A 88 -23.94 6.06 -0.42
CA GLU A 88 -22.97 6.98 0.18
C GLU A 88 -21.50 6.82 -0.26
N ASN A 89 -21.26 6.40 -1.50
CA ASN A 89 -19.93 6.33 -2.14
C ASN A 89 -18.99 5.24 -1.61
N PHE A 90 -19.53 4.18 -1.01
CA PHE A 90 -18.72 3.03 -0.62
C PHE A 90 -18.97 1.78 -1.45
N GLY A 91 -19.83 1.85 -2.48
CA GLY A 91 -20.18 0.75 -3.39
C GLY A 91 -20.01 -0.60 -2.68
N LEU A 92 -20.93 -0.93 -1.77
CA LEU A 92 -20.61 -1.82 -0.64
C LEU A 92 -20.08 -3.16 -1.17
N LEU A 93 -18.78 -3.35 -1.14
CA LEU A 93 -18.16 -4.62 -1.47
C LEU A 93 -17.43 -5.03 -0.21
N THR A 94 -17.97 -6.03 0.46
CA THR A 94 -17.25 -6.71 1.53
C THR A 94 -16.64 -7.98 0.97
N PRO A 95 -15.42 -8.35 1.38
CA PRO A 95 -14.88 -9.67 1.09
C PRO A 95 -15.81 -10.75 1.64
N ALA A 96 -15.83 -11.88 0.94
CA ALA A 96 -16.64 -13.04 1.29
C ALA A 96 -15.85 -14.34 1.12
N VAL A 97 -16.31 -15.38 1.80
CA VAL A 97 -15.75 -16.73 1.65
C VAL A 97 -16.44 -17.46 0.52
N ARG A 98 -15.71 -18.33 -0.20
CA ARG A 98 -16.26 -19.18 -1.27
C ARG A 98 -17.33 -20.13 -0.76
N GLU A 99 -17.23 -20.53 0.50
CA GLU A 99 -18.10 -21.51 1.14
C GLU A 99 -19.45 -20.93 1.55
N ARG A 100 -20.42 -21.80 1.85
CA ARG A 100 -21.74 -21.35 2.31
C ARG A 100 -21.64 -20.51 3.57
N PRO A 101 -22.51 -19.50 3.75
CA PRO A 101 -22.50 -18.67 4.94
C PRO A 101 -22.81 -19.58 6.11
N VAL A 102 -22.13 -19.37 7.24
CA VAL A 102 -22.41 -20.16 8.45
C VAL A 102 -23.83 -19.88 8.96
N ARG A 103 -24.42 -18.72 8.59
CA ARG A 103 -25.80 -18.32 8.92
C ARG A 103 -26.46 -17.61 7.73
N GLY A 104 -27.70 -17.97 7.42
CA GLY A 104 -28.56 -17.20 6.51
C GLY A 104 -29.24 -16.05 7.25
N SER A 105 -29.50 -14.93 6.57
CA SER A 105 -30.39 -13.87 7.04
C SER A 105 -31.28 -13.40 5.90
N GLU A 106 -32.52 -13.01 6.22
CA GLU A 106 -33.47 -12.42 5.26
C GLU A 106 -33.23 -10.91 5.04
N ARG A 107 -32.31 -10.28 5.79
CA ARG A 107 -32.02 -8.84 5.70
C ARG A 107 -30.60 -8.60 5.24
N ALA A 108 -30.44 -7.69 4.27
CA ALA A 108 -29.15 -7.37 3.65
C ALA A 108 -28.08 -6.92 4.66
N ALA A 109 -28.43 -6.07 5.64
CA ALA A 109 -27.48 -5.59 6.66
C ALA A 109 -26.97 -6.71 7.58
N GLU A 110 -27.86 -7.63 7.98
CA GLU A 110 -27.51 -8.79 8.79
C GLU A 110 -26.69 -9.81 7.99
N PHE A 111 -27.03 -10.01 6.72
CA PHE A 111 -26.24 -10.82 5.79
C PHE A 111 -24.80 -10.29 5.66
N LEU A 112 -24.61 -8.98 5.50
CA LEU A 112 -23.27 -8.37 5.46
C LEU A 112 -22.47 -8.63 6.74
N VAL A 113 -23.11 -8.52 7.91
CA VAL A 113 -22.49 -8.84 9.20
C VAL A 113 -22.08 -10.31 9.27
N HIS A 114 -22.93 -11.23 8.82
CA HIS A 114 -22.63 -12.66 8.80
C HIS A 114 -21.52 -13.02 7.81
N GLU A 115 -21.48 -12.39 6.64
CA GLU A 115 -20.42 -12.60 5.66
C GLU A 115 -19.07 -12.08 6.16
N LEU A 116 -19.03 -10.92 6.82
CA LEU A 116 -17.82 -10.46 7.50
C LEU A 116 -17.42 -11.40 8.63
N ALA A 117 -18.37 -11.87 9.44
CA ALA A 117 -18.07 -12.81 10.51
C ALA A 117 -17.51 -14.14 9.96
N ALA A 118 -18.04 -14.63 8.84
CA ALA A 118 -17.52 -15.80 8.14
C ALA A 118 -16.12 -15.52 7.55
N ALA A 119 -15.89 -14.36 6.92
CA ALA A 119 -14.58 -13.94 6.44
C ALA A 119 -13.54 -13.94 7.57
N PHE A 120 -13.87 -13.39 8.74
CA PHE A 120 -12.99 -13.43 9.91
C PHE A 120 -12.82 -14.84 10.47
N ALA A 121 -13.85 -15.70 10.46
CA ALA A 121 -13.81 -16.99 11.15
C ALA A 121 -13.25 -18.15 10.30
N THR A 122 -13.44 -18.11 8.98
CA THR A 122 -13.09 -19.21 8.07
C THR A 122 -12.25 -18.78 6.86
N GLY A 123 -12.19 -17.49 6.55
CA GLY A 123 -11.39 -17.01 5.41
C GLY A 123 -9.88 -17.17 5.61
N GLU A 124 -9.14 -17.28 4.52
CA GLU A 124 -7.68 -17.19 4.55
C GLU A 124 -7.22 -15.79 5.00
N TYR A 125 -5.95 -15.64 5.40
CA TYR A 125 -5.44 -14.38 5.95
C TYR A 125 -5.72 -13.17 5.05
N HIS A 126 -5.60 -13.33 3.73
CA HIS A 126 -5.94 -12.28 2.76
C HIS A 126 -7.38 -11.78 2.91
N THR A 127 -8.35 -12.71 2.99
CA THR A 127 -9.77 -12.38 3.19
C THR A 127 -10.01 -11.73 4.56
N VAL A 128 -9.33 -12.21 5.60
CA VAL A 128 -9.35 -11.61 6.95
C VAL A 128 -8.84 -10.16 6.92
N PHE A 129 -7.75 -9.90 6.21
CA PHE A 129 -7.18 -8.56 6.07
C PHE A 129 -8.08 -7.61 5.29
N GLN A 130 -8.66 -8.05 4.17
CA GLN A 130 -9.65 -7.27 3.43
C GLN A 130 -10.87 -6.93 4.31
N ALA A 131 -11.32 -7.87 5.16
CA ALA A 131 -12.44 -7.65 6.07
C ALA A 131 -12.07 -6.61 7.14
N ALA A 132 -10.86 -6.70 7.68
CA ALA A 132 -10.31 -5.71 8.60
C ALA A 132 -10.21 -4.31 7.99
N GLN A 133 -9.73 -4.18 6.75
CA GLN A 133 -9.70 -2.91 6.02
C GLN A 133 -11.10 -2.34 5.83
N TYR A 134 -12.04 -3.17 5.36
CA TYR A 134 -13.42 -2.76 5.19
C TYR A 134 -14.02 -2.23 6.51
N CYS A 135 -13.81 -2.92 7.63
CA CYS A 135 -14.24 -2.47 8.94
C CYS A 135 -13.53 -1.18 9.41
N GLY A 136 -12.25 -1.02 9.09
CA GLY A 136 -11.45 0.17 9.46
C GLY A 136 -11.86 1.44 8.73
N PHE A 137 -12.29 1.33 7.47
CA PHE A 137 -12.73 2.48 6.66
C PHE A 137 -14.23 2.80 6.80
N SER A 138 -15.02 1.88 7.35
CA SER A 138 -16.47 2.05 7.42
C SER A 138 -16.93 2.68 8.74
N ARG A 139 -17.79 3.71 8.66
CA ARG A 139 -18.40 4.35 9.84
C ARG A 139 -19.57 3.55 10.38
N TRP A 140 -19.30 2.38 10.95
CA TRP A 140 -20.34 1.48 11.44
C TRP A 140 -20.97 1.99 12.74
N LYS A 141 -22.31 1.89 12.82
CA LYS A 141 -23.02 2.11 14.09
C LYS A 141 -22.53 1.10 15.13
N ARG A 142 -22.53 1.50 16.40
CA ARG A 142 -22.01 0.71 17.51
C ARG A 142 -22.67 -0.66 17.61
N GLU A 143 -23.97 -0.73 17.36
CA GLU A 143 -24.78 -1.95 17.44
C GLU A 143 -24.35 -2.98 16.40
N VAL A 144 -24.03 -2.54 15.18
CA VAL A 144 -23.54 -3.40 14.09
C VAL A 144 -22.16 -3.95 14.42
N ARG A 145 -21.29 -3.13 15.01
CA ARG A 145 -19.95 -3.57 15.47
C ARG A 145 -20.05 -4.63 16.56
N HIS A 146 -20.94 -4.46 17.54
CA HIS A 146 -21.17 -5.46 18.58
C HIS A 146 -21.74 -6.76 18.03
N ALA A 147 -22.68 -6.67 17.08
CA ALA A 147 -23.22 -7.85 16.41
C ALA A 147 -22.13 -8.64 15.67
N LEU A 148 -21.28 -7.95 14.90
CA LEU A 148 -20.14 -8.57 14.22
C LEU A 148 -19.20 -9.25 15.22
N SER A 149 -18.77 -8.55 16.27
CA SER A 149 -17.83 -9.10 17.25
C SER A 149 -18.36 -10.35 17.96
N ARG A 150 -19.64 -10.33 18.35
CA ARG A 150 -20.31 -11.48 18.96
C ARG A 150 -20.35 -12.66 17.99
N ASP A 151 -20.70 -12.41 16.73
CA ASP A 151 -20.79 -13.46 15.72
C ASP A 151 -19.40 -14.03 15.40
N VAL A 152 -18.37 -13.19 15.28
CA VAL A 152 -16.98 -13.64 15.14
C VAL A 152 -16.58 -14.51 16.33
N ALA A 153 -16.82 -14.07 17.56
CA ALA A 153 -16.49 -14.84 18.75
C ALA A 153 -17.19 -16.21 18.79
N SER A 154 -18.48 -16.24 18.42
CA SER A 154 -19.26 -17.48 18.33
C SER A 154 -18.73 -18.45 17.28
N LEU A 155 -18.15 -17.96 16.18
CA LEU A 155 -17.65 -18.78 15.09
C LEU A 155 -16.18 -19.17 15.28
N VAL A 156 -15.37 -18.30 15.87
CA VAL A 156 -13.94 -18.54 16.10
C VAL A 156 -13.74 -19.49 17.28
N GLY A 157 -14.48 -19.32 18.38
CA GLY A 157 -14.29 -20.08 19.61
C GLY A 157 -12.89 -19.85 20.19
N ASP A 158 -12.23 -20.92 20.66
CA ASP A 158 -10.91 -20.84 21.32
C ASP A 158 -9.71 -20.95 20.36
N ARG A 159 -9.93 -20.80 19.05
CA ARG A 159 -8.87 -20.91 18.01
C ARG A 159 -7.90 -19.73 18.08
N LYS A 160 -6.85 -19.86 18.90
CA LYS A 160 -5.84 -18.82 19.16
C LYS A 160 -5.12 -18.35 17.90
N ASP A 161 -4.77 -19.25 16.99
CA ASP A 161 -4.18 -18.95 15.68
C ASP A 161 -5.09 -18.01 14.87
N LYS A 162 -6.39 -18.25 14.91
CA LYS A 162 -7.36 -17.41 14.21
C LYS A 162 -7.53 -16.04 14.86
N TRP A 163 -7.56 -15.99 16.20
CA TRP A 163 -7.56 -14.71 16.91
C TRP A 163 -6.31 -13.89 16.65
N LEU A 164 -5.13 -14.52 16.55
CA LEU A 164 -3.90 -13.86 16.17
C LEU A 164 -3.98 -13.29 14.75
N ALA A 165 -4.50 -14.04 13.78
CA ALA A 165 -4.69 -13.56 12.42
C ALA A 165 -5.64 -12.35 12.36
N ILE A 166 -6.79 -12.43 13.06
CA ILE A 166 -7.78 -11.34 13.13
C ILE A 166 -7.17 -10.10 13.77
N GLY A 167 -6.51 -10.26 14.92
CA GLY A 167 -5.88 -9.15 15.65
C GLY A 167 -4.78 -8.49 14.82
N THR A 168 -3.90 -9.28 14.19
CA THR A 168 -2.83 -8.78 13.31
C THR A 168 -3.39 -8.02 12.11
N ALA A 169 -4.43 -8.55 11.46
CA ALA A 169 -5.10 -7.91 10.35
C ALA A 169 -5.76 -6.58 10.74
N CYS A 170 -6.53 -6.55 11.84
CA CYS A 170 -7.16 -5.34 12.36
C CYS A 170 -6.12 -4.30 12.80
N TYR A 171 -5.04 -4.71 13.46
CA TYR A 171 -3.95 -3.82 13.85
C TYR A 171 -3.27 -3.22 12.62
N SER A 172 -2.99 -4.04 11.61
CA SER A 172 -2.32 -3.63 10.36
C SER A 172 -3.19 -2.75 9.46
N ALA A 173 -4.51 -2.91 9.51
CA ALA A 173 -5.48 -2.08 8.79
C ALA A 173 -5.79 -0.74 9.50
N GLY A 174 -5.42 -0.61 10.78
CA GLY A 174 -5.73 0.56 11.59
C GLY A 174 -4.98 1.85 11.16
N PRO A 175 -5.41 3.03 11.66
CA PRO A 175 -4.76 4.31 11.38
C PRO A 175 -3.31 4.35 11.89
N VAL A 176 -2.53 5.38 11.53
CA VAL A 176 -1.12 5.53 11.94
C VAL A 176 -0.97 5.73 13.46
N GLN A 177 -1.93 6.38 14.11
CA GLN A 177 -1.96 6.46 15.56
C GLN A 177 -2.29 5.08 16.13
N ARG A 178 -1.24 4.27 16.36
CA ARG A 178 -1.36 2.90 16.84
C ARG A 178 -0.85 2.81 18.27
N PRO A 179 -1.74 2.72 19.26
CA PRO A 179 -1.32 2.39 20.62
C PRO A 179 -0.59 1.05 20.65
N LYS A 180 0.28 0.89 21.64
CA LYS A 180 0.92 -0.40 21.92
C LYS A 180 -0.16 -1.41 22.30
N VAL A 181 0.14 -2.70 22.14
CA VAL A 181 -0.85 -3.74 22.46
C VAL A 181 -1.24 -3.73 23.93
N ALA A 182 -0.29 -3.47 24.83
CA ALA A 182 -0.58 -3.30 26.25
C ALA A 182 -1.62 -2.19 26.51
N GLU A 183 -1.43 -1.02 25.88
CA GLU A 183 -2.34 0.13 25.99
C GLU A 183 -3.74 -0.20 25.46
N LEU A 184 -3.83 -0.94 24.35
CA LEU A 184 -5.12 -1.41 23.79
C LEU A 184 -5.90 -2.32 24.74
N LEU A 185 -5.20 -3.12 25.55
CA LEU A 185 -5.83 -4.08 26.47
C LEU A 185 -6.19 -3.45 27.82
N GLU A 186 -5.53 -2.35 28.20
CA GLU A 186 -5.84 -1.58 29.41
C GLU A 186 -6.99 -0.60 29.19
N GLU A 187 -6.96 0.15 28.08
CA GLU A 187 -7.97 1.13 27.71
C GLU A 187 -8.43 0.88 26.26
N PRO A 188 -9.33 -0.10 26.03
CA PRO A 188 -9.78 -0.40 24.68
C PRO A 188 -10.47 0.86 24.11
N PRO A 189 -9.96 1.43 22.99
CA PRO A 189 -10.60 2.60 22.40
C PRO A 189 -12.03 2.24 22.00
N GLU A 190 -12.94 3.23 21.96
CA GLU A 190 -14.33 2.99 21.53
C GLU A 190 -14.44 2.34 20.13
N GLN A 191 -13.37 2.40 19.34
CA GLN A 191 -13.25 1.84 18.00
C GLN A 191 -11.89 1.15 17.79
N PRO A 192 -11.63 0.04 18.48
CA PRO A 192 -11.56 -1.23 17.76
C PRO A 192 -11.98 -2.43 18.63
N TYR A 193 -13.29 -2.58 18.87
CA TYR A 193 -13.85 -3.64 19.72
C TYR A 193 -13.39 -5.07 19.32
N LEU A 194 -13.29 -5.35 18.01
CA LEU A 194 -12.83 -6.66 17.53
C LEU A 194 -11.32 -6.87 17.73
N LEU A 195 -10.50 -5.82 17.62
CA LEU A 195 -9.05 -5.90 17.84
C LEU A 195 -8.74 -6.22 19.31
N ALA A 196 -9.33 -5.42 20.22
CA ALA A 196 -9.15 -5.63 21.66
C ALA A 196 -9.69 -7.01 22.08
N GLN A 197 -10.82 -7.43 21.52
CA GLN A 197 -11.35 -8.77 21.74
C GLN A 197 -10.38 -9.85 21.27
N ALA A 198 -9.85 -9.74 20.04
CA ALA A 198 -8.95 -10.73 19.46
C ALA A 198 -7.66 -10.89 20.27
N PHE A 199 -7.02 -9.77 20.61
CA PHE A 199 -5.83 -9.78 21.45
C PHE A 199 -6.11 -10.22 22.90
N GLY A 200 -7.33 -9.98 23.41
CA GLY A 200 -7.76 -10.50 24.70
C GLY A 200 -7.87 -12.03 24.78
N GLN A 201 -7.87 -12.74 23.65
CA GLN A 201 -7.88 -14.22 23.60
C GLN A 201 -6.47 -14.83 23.64
N LEU A 202 -5.43 -14.00 23.56
CA LEU A 202 -4.05 -14.42 23.43
C LEU A 202 -3.30 -14.26 24.75
N ASP A 203 -2.17 -14.96 24.85
CA ASP A 203 -1.26 -14.79 25.98
C ASP A 203 -0.59 -13.42 25.89
N ARG A 204 -0.80 -12.59 26.92
CA ARG A 204 -0.32 -11.20 26.96
C ARG A 204 1.21 -11.12 26.93
N GLU A 205 1.89 -12.08 27.56
CA GLU A 205 3.37 -12.06 27.65
C GLU A 205 4.02 -12.35 26.29
N ALA A 206 3.37 -13.15 25.44
CA ALA A 206 3.86 -13.52 24.11
C ALA A 206 3.31 -12.64 22.98
N LEU A 207 2.41 -11.70 23.29
CA LEU A 207 1.56 -11.07 22.28
C LEU A 207 2.34 -10.18 21.30
N ASP A 208 3.32 -9.44 21.79
CA ASP A 208 4.16 -8.60 20.92
C ASP A 208 4.97 -9.47 19.94
N ASP A 209 5.55 -10.58 20.41
CA ASP A 209 6.29 -11.52 19.56
C ASP A 209 5.38 -12.15 18.50
N LEU A 210 4.19 -12.60 18.90
CA LEU A 210 3.20 -13.18 18.01
C LEU A 210 2.72 -12.17 16.96
N LEU A 211 2.43 -10.94 17.37
CA LEU A 211 2.02 -9.87 16.46
C LEU A 211 3.11 -9.55 15.44
N ILE A 212 4.36 -9.41 15.89
CA ILE A 212 5.50 -9.11 15.01
C ILE A 212 5.70 -10.25 13.99
N ALA A 213 5.73 -11.50 14.45
CA ALA A 213 5.91 -12.66 13.58
C ALA A 213 4.78 -12.78 12.56
N GLU A 214 3.52 -12.70 12.98
CA GLU A 214 2.38 -12.80 12.06
C GLU A 214 2.33 -11.60 11.09
N SER A 215 2.70 -10.39 11.54
CA SER A 215 2.79 -9.21 10.67
C SER A 215 3.88 -9.33 9.60
N MET A 216 5.01 -9.93 9.94
CA MET A 216 6.13 -10.16 9.00
C MET A 216 5.87 -11.34 8.07
N LYS A 217 5.13 -12.35 8.52
CA LYS A 217 4.67 -13.48 7.70
C LYS A 217 3.76 -13.02 6.55
N HIS A 218 2.90 -12.03 6.81
CA HIS A 218 1.91 -11.52 5.86
C HIS A 218 2.21 -10.10 5.36
N CYS A 219 3.48 -9.66 5.43
CA CYS A 219 3.88 -8.33 4.99
C CYS A 219 3.69 -8.10 3.49
N ASP A 220 3.54 -9.14 2.68
CA ASP A 220 3.18 -9.07 1.27
C ASP A 220 1.77 -8.47 1.05
N LEU A 221 0.85 -8.71 1.98
CA LEU A 221 -0.53 -8.24 1.90
C LEU A 221 -0.73 -6.86 2.53
N HIS A 222 0.11 -6.49 3.50
CA HIS A 222 -0.02 -5.24 4.25
C HIS A 222 1.32 -4.65 4.67
N ALA A 223 2.24 -4.52 3.72
CA ALA A 223 3.60 -3.99 3.97
C ALA A 223 3.59 -2.67 4.73
N TRP A 224 2.66 -1.75 4.40
CA TRP A 224 2.44 -0.50 5.13
C TRP A 224 2.00 -0.72 6.58
N GLY A 225 1.03 -1.60 6.80
CA GLY A 225 0.58 -1.95 8.14
C GLY A 225 1.73 -2.49 8.99
N THR A 226 2.50 -3.44 8.46
CA THR A 226 3.66 -4.03 9.14
C THR A 226 4.75 -2.98 9.42
N ALA A 227 5.07 -2.15 8.43
CA ALA A 227 6.06 -1.08 8.53
C ALA A 227 5.73 -0.08 9.66
N VAL A 228 4.47 0.37 9.73
CA VAL A 228 4.01 1.29 10.78
C VAL A 228 4.05 0.60 12.15
N THR A 229 3.57 -0.63 12.25
CA THR A 229 3.60 -1.42 13.50
C THR A 229 5.02 -1.54 14.06
N ILE A 230 5.97 -1.98 13.23
CA ILE A 230 7.34 -2.19 13.68
C ILE A 230 8.05 -0.87 13.96
N SER A 231 7.93 0.12 13.07
CA SER A 231 8.67 1.38 13.22
C SER A 231 8.25 2.20 14.45
N LEU A 232 6.97 2.18 14.83
CA LEU A 232 6.49 2.94 15.99
C LEU A 232 6.76 2.24 17.31
N ASN A 233 6.53 0.93 17.38
CA ASN A 233 6.44 0.22 18.66
C ASN A 233 7.58 -0.79 18.89
N TYR A 234 8.22 -1.30 17.83
CA TYR A 234 9.09 -2.48 17.91
C TYR A 234 10.41 -2.34 17.12
N LEU A 235 10.88 -1.10 16.95
CA LEU A 235 12.02 -0.75 16.08
C LEU A 235 13.25 -1.64 16.30
N ARG A 236 13.60 -1.95 17.56
CA ARG A 236 14.74 -2.80 17.92
C ARG A 236 14.34 -4.07 18.65
N HIS A 237 13.09 -4.52 18.50
CA HIS A 237 12.62 -5.75 19.13
C HIS A 237 13.37 -6.96 18.55
N PRO A 238 13.89 -7.91 19.37
CA PRO A 238 14.65 -9.06 18.87
C PRO A 238 13.90 -9.88 17.80
N THR A 239 12.61 -10.14 18.02
CA THR A 239 11.76 -10.82 17.05
C THR A 239 11.61 -10.01 15.76
N ALA A 240 11.42 -8.69 15.83
CA ALA A 240 11.31 -7.88 14.61
C ALA A 240 12.60 -7.94 13.79
N ILE A 241 13.77 -7.85 14.44
CA ILE A 241 15.07 -7.98 13.79
C ILE A 241 15.21 -9.36 13.13
N ARG A 242 14.89 -10.44 13.85
CA ARG A 242 14.98 -11.82 13.34
C ARG A 242 14.07 -12.02 12.12
N GLU A 243 12.79 -11.73 12.26
CA GLU A 243 11.77 -11.96 11.22
C GLU A 243 12.02 -11.09 9.97
N MET A 244 12.43 -9.82 10.15
CA MET A 244 12.83 -8.97 9.01
C MET A 244 14.08 -9.50 8.32
N THR A 245 15.09 -9.93 9.08
CA THR A 245 16.33 -10.46 8.51
C THR A 245 16.04 -11.70 7.66
N GLU A 246 15.22 -12.62 8.16
CA GLU A 246 14.81 -13.81 7.42
C GLU A 246 13.98 -13.47 6.18
N ALA A 247 13.00 -12.57 6.32
CA ALA A 247 12.16 -12.16 5.19
C ALA A 247 12.98 -11.50 4.06
N LEU A 248 13.92 -10.62 4.42
CA LEU A 248 14.82 -9.96 3.46
C LEU A 248 15.85 -10.92 2.85
N ALA A 249 16.33 -11.91 3.60
CA ALA A 249 17.25 -12.92 3.07
C ALA A 249 16.59 -13.81 2.00
N ASN A 250 15.27 -14.03 2.12
CA ASN A 250 14.48 -14.86 1.21
C ASN A 250 13.71 -14.05 0.16
N ASP A 251 13.98 -12.75 0.00
CA ASP A 251 13.31 -11.87 -0.96
C ASP A 251 11.77 -11.91 -0.85
N ARG A 252 11.24 -12.03 0.38
CA ARG A 252 9.78 -12.06 0.63
C ARG A 252 9.14 -10.74 0.17
N PRO A 253 8.03 -10.78 -0.60
CA PRO A 253 7.33 -9.57 -1.02
C PRO A 253 6.93 -8.69 0.18
N GLY A 254 7.04 -7.36 0.02
CA GLY A 254 6.75 -6.38 1.06
C GLY A 254 7.82 -6.22 2.16
N ALA A 255 8.76 -7.17 2.31
CA ALA A 255 9.80 -7.07 3.32
C ALA A 255 10.75 -5.88 3.07
N LEU A 256 11.05 -5.60 1.80
CA LEU A 256 11.91 -4.48 1.42
C LEU A 256 11.25 -3.13 1.74
N TYR A 257 9.94 -3.01 1.46
CA TYR A 257 9.14 -1.88 1.92
C TYR A 257 9.20 -1.67 3.43
N VAL A 258 8.98 -2.73 4.21
CA VAL A 258 9.05 -2.67 5.68
C VAL A 258 10.43 -2.17 6.12
N ALA A 259 11.51 -2.73 5.56
CA ALA A 259 12.87 -2.33 5.89
C ALA A 259 13.14 -0.85 5.55
N GLY A 260 12.68 -0.35 4.41
CA GLY A 260 12.82 1.07 4.02
C GLY A 260 12.15 2.04 4.99
N PHE A 261 11.14 1.58 5.74
CA PHE A 261 10.43 2.38 6.74
C PHE A 261 11.02 2.24 8.15
N VAL A 262 11.56 1.07 8.49
CA VAL A 262 12.10 0.75 9.83
C VAL A 262 13.55 1.20 9.96
N VAL A 263 14.37 1.03 8.93
CA VAL A 263 15.78 1.42 8.96
C VAL A 263 15.89 2.94 8.85
N ARG A 264 16.19 3.60 9.97
CA ARG A 264 16.37 5.07 10.08
C ARG A 264 17.79 5.49 10.47
N GLN A 265 18.61 4.56 10.91
CA GLN A 265 19.95 4.82 11.40
C GLN A 265 20.93 3.75 10.87
N PRO A 266 22.19 4.11 10.62
CA PRO A 266 23.19 3.19 10.05
C PRO A 266 23.57 2.04 11.00
N ASP A 267 23.36 2.19 12.30
CA ASP A 267 23.64 1.16 13.31
C ASP A 267 22.47 0.18 13.52
N HIS A 268 21.36 0.34 12.79
CA HIS A 268 20.22 -0.55 12.93
C HIS A 268 20.61 -1.98 12.49
N PRO A 269 20.34 -3.04 13.29
CA PRO A 269 20.87 -4.39 13.02
C PRO A 269 20.51 -5.00 11.65
N VAL A 270 19.42 -4.52 11.04
CA VAL A 270 18.90 -5.01 9.75
C VAL A 270 19.54 -4.29 8.55
N VAL A 271 20.33 -3.23 8.73
CA VAL A 271 20.90 -2.41 7.64
C VAL A 271 21.63 -3.26 6.59
N ALA A 272 22.56 -4.11 7.01
CA ALA A 272 23.40 -4.87 6.09
C ALA A 272 22.58 -5.82 5.20
N VAL A 273 21.64 -6.56 5.79
CA VAL A 273 20.77 -7.48 5.04
C VAL A 273 19.77 -6.72 4.16
N ALA A 274 19.26 -5.57 4.61
CA ALA A 274 18.34 -4.74 3.84
C ALA A 274 19.01 -4.12 2.61
N VAL A 275 20.24 -3.59 2.75
CA VAL A 275 21.03 -3.09 1.62
C VAL A 275 21.29 -4.22 0.63
N LYS A 276 21.69 -5.41 1.10
CA LYS A 276 21.92 -6.56 0.21
C LYS A 276 20.64 -6.98 -0.54
N ALA A 277 19.48 -6.96 0.13
CA ALA A 277 18.19 -7.23 -0.51
C ALA A 277 17.82 -6.16 -1.54
N ALA A 278 18.03 -4.88 -1.21
CA ALA A 278 17.83 -3.77 -2.14
C ALA A 278 18.69 -3.90 -3.41
N SER A 279 19.97 -4.24 -3.26
CA SER A 279 20.89 -4.46 -4.38
C SER A 279 20.44 -5.62 -5.26
N ARG A 280 20.00 -6.75 -4.67
CA ARG A 280 19.43 -7.87 -5.45
C ARG A 280 18.16 -7.47 -6.18
N ALA A 281 17.26 -6.75 -5.51
CA ALA A 281 16.00 -6.28 -6.10
C ALA A 281 16.26 -5.38 -7.32
N LEU A 282 17.24 -4.47 -7.25
CA LEU A 282 17.63 -3.63 -8.39
C LEU A 282 18.34 -4.40 -9.51
N ALA A 283 19.17 -5.41 -9.19
CA ALA A 283 19.86 -6.23 -10.19
C ALA A 283 18.93 -7.23 -10.89
N GLY A 284 17.84 -7.60 -10.24
CA GLY A 284 16.97 -8.68 -10.66
C GLY A 284 16.31 -8.42 -12.00
N LYS A 285 16.07 -9.52 -12.74
CA LYS A 285 15.18 -9.53 -13.92
C LYS A 285 13.70 -9.43 -13.55
N GLN A 286 13.36 -9.20 -12.28
CA GLN A 286 11.97 -9.10 -11.85
C GLN A 286 11.29 -7.99 -12.65
N GLU A 287 10.41 -8.43 -13.55
CA GLU A 287 9.54 -7.54 -14.30
C GLU A 287 8.69 -6.78 -13.28
N ARG A 288 9.11 -5.55 -13.00
CA ARG A 288 8.45 -4.56 -12.15
C ARG A 288 8.43 -4.91 -10.66
N LEU A 289 9.51 -4.55 -9.97
CA LEU A 289 9.37 -4.07 -8.58
C LEU A 289 8.23 -3.05 -8.55
N ASN A 290 7.27 -3.22 -7.63
CA ASN A 290 6.27 -2.20 -7.38
C ASN A 290 6.96 -0.88 -6.96
N SER A 291 6.26 0.25 -7.09
CA SER A 291 6.82 1.57 -6.80
C SER A 291 7.33 1.72 -5.37
N GLU A 292 6.73 1.00 -4.43
CA GLU A 292 7.01 1.11 -3.01
C GLU A 292 8.28 0.35 -2.59
N ASP A 293 8.46 -0.87 -3.10
CA ASP A 293 9.70 -1.63 -2.94
C ASP A 293 10.84 -0.98 -3.71
N LEU A 294 10.58 -0.42 -4.90
CA LEU A 294 11.58 0.38 -5.63
C LEU A 294 12.06 1.57 -4.80
N ARG A 295 11.12 2.33 -4.23
CA ARG A 295 11.41 3.49 -3.39
C ARG A 295 12.29 3.10 -2.21
N SER A 296 11.93 2.00 -1.56
CA SER A 296 12.65 1.47 -0.40
C SER A 296 14.05 0.97 -0.79
N ALA A 297 14.19 0.28 -1.93
CA ALA A 297 15.47 -0.17 -2.45
C ALA A 297 16.44 1.00 -2.68
N CYS A 298 15.97 2.02 -3.42
CA CYS A 298 16.74 3.22 -3.71
C CYS A 298 17.15 3.97 -2.44
N GLN A 299 16.23 4.13 -1.49
CA GLN A 299 16.49 4.77 -0.20
C GLN A 299 17.56 4.03 0.59
N LEU A 300 17.42 2.71 0.76
CA LEU A 300 18.34 1.89 1.55
C LEU A 300 19.76 1.95 0.98
N ILE A 301 19.91 1.82 -0.34
CA ILE A 301 21.22 1.91 -1.01
C ILE A 301 21.80 3.32 -0.91
N ARG A 302 20.99 4.35 -1.15
CA ARG A 302 21.45 5.74 -1.09
C ARG A 302 21.95 6.09 0.32
N ASP A 303 21.19 5.76 1.35
CA ASP A 303 21.45 6.23 2.72
C ASP A 303 22.44 5.32 3.47
N TYR A 304 22.46 4.02 3.18
CA TYR A 304 23.22 3.03 3.96
C TYR A 304 24.06 2.07 3.13
N GLY A 305 23.94 2.09 1.80
CA GLY A 305 24.75 1.23 0.93
C GLY A 305 26.23 1.54 1.00
N ASP A 306 27.09 0.57 0.71
CA ASP A 306 28.48 0.84 0.40
C ASP A 306 28.62 1.47 -1.01
N GLU A 307 29.86 1.78 -1.41
CA GLU A 307 30.13 2.37 -2.71
C GLU A 307 29.81 1.42 -3.87
N GLU A 308 29.87 0.10 -3.66
CA GLU A 308 29.52 -0.90 -4.68
C GLU A 308 28.01 -0.89 -4.94
N ALA A 309 27.20 -0.98 -3.88
CA ALA A 309 25.74 -0.89 -3.97
C ALA A 309 25.30 0.45 -4.57
N PHE A 310 25.95 1.56 -4.18
CA PHE A 310 25.63 2.87 -4.73
C PHE A 310 26.03 3.00 -6.21
N ALA A 311 27.18 2.46 -6.62
CA ALA A 311 27.58 2.41 -8.02
C ALA A 311 26.60 1.60 -8.88
N GLN A 312 26.06 0.50 -8.34
CA GLN A 312 25.02 -0.29 -8.98
C GLN A 312 23.73 0.53 -9.21
N LEU A 313 23.28 1.31 -8.21
CA LEU A 313 22.14 2.21 -8.37
C LEU A 313 22.38 3.22 -9.51
N LEU A 314 23.57 3.83 -9.58
CA LEU A 314 23.93 4.74 -10.68
C LEU A 314 23.95 4.04 -12.05
N ALA A 315 24.36 2.77 -12.11
CA ALA A 315 24.31 1.99 -13.35
C ALA A 315 22.87 1.76 -13.81
N GLU A 316 21.94 1.46 -12.89
CA GLU A 316 20.52 1.32 -13.21
C GLU A 316 19.89 2.62 -13.70
N PHE A 317 20.27 3.77 -13.14
CA PHE A 317 19.87 5.08 -13.68
C PHE A 317 20.34 5.26 -15.13
N ARG A 318 21.61 4.98 -15.44
CA ARG A 318 22.17 5.12 -16.80
C ARG A 318 21.51 4.17 -17.81
N LYS A 319 21.20 2.94 -17.38
CA LYS A 319 20.49 1.95 -18.19
C LYS A 319 19.06 2.41 -18.47
N ALA A 320 18.30 2.75 -17.43
CA ALA A 320 16.93 3.24 -17.57
C ALA A 320 16.85 4.53 -18.41
N GLN A 321 17.83 5.44 -18.26
CA GLN A 321 17.89 6.67 -19.05
C GLN A 321 17.86 6.39 -20.56
N LYS A 322 18.53 5.32 -21.01
CA LYS A 322 18.60 4.89 -22.42
C LYS A 322 17.39 4.05 -22.84
N ASP A 323 17.03 3.07 -22.00
CA ASP A 323 16.17 1.97 -22.43
C ASP A 323 14.70 2.16 -22.02
N ASN A 324 14.43 2.89 -20.92
CA ASN A 324 13.09 3.01 -20.36
C ASN A 324 12.92 4.31 -19.54
N PHE A 325 12.39 5.35 -20.20
CA PHE A 325 12.22 6.67 -19.60
C PHE A 325 11.27 6.70 -18.40
N GLU A 326 10.20 5.89 -18.41
CA GLU A 326 9.27 5.78 -17.28
C GLU A 326 9.99 5.25 -16.04
N ARG A 327 10.76 4.17 -16.20
CA ARG A 327 11.58 3.59 -15.12
C ARG A 327 12.62 4.58 -14.60
N TYR A 328 13.24 5.35 -15.50
CA TYR A 328 14.22 6.38 -15.14
C TYR A 328 13.59 7.46 -14.25
N VAL A 329 12.38 7.92 -14.60
CA VAL A 329 11.61 8.88 -13.79
C VAL A 329 11.20 8.28 -12.43
N MET A 330 10.77 7.02 -12.39
CA MET A 330 10.44 6.34 -11.13
C MET A 330 11.66 6.21 -10.20
N LEU A 331 12.85 5.89 -10.75
CA LEU A 331 14.10 5.84 -9.99
C LEU A 331 14.43 7.21 -9.38
N TRP A 332 14.25 8.30 -10.15
CA TRP A 332 14.44 9.65 -9.63
C TRP A 332 13.47 9.97 -8.50
N GLN A 333 12.16 9.76 -8.71
CA GLN A 333 11.13 10.02 -7.70
C GLN A 333 11.38 9.22 -6.41
N SER A 334 11.98 8.04 -6.53
CA SER A 334 12.39 7.21 -5.39
C SER A 334 13.56 7.78 -4.59
N CYS A 335 14.34 8.70 -5.17
CA CYS A 335 15.53 9.28 -4.54
C CYS A 335 15.33 10.74 -4.09
N ALA A 336 14.55 11.54 -4.82
CA ALA A 336 14.67 13.01 -4.85
C ALA A 336 14.21 13.79 -3.59
N TYR A 337 13.46 13.16 -2.67
CA TYR A 337 12.75 13.87 -1.60
C TYR A 337 13.50 13.91 -0.26
N VAL A 338 14.84 13.92 -0.28
CA VAL A 338 15.66 14.00 0.94
C VAL A 338 16.84 14.94 0.76
N LYS A 339 17.39 15.47 1.86
CA LYS A 339 18.63 16.24 1.86
C LYS A 339 19.82 15.30 2.14
N HIS A 340 20.37 14.68 1.11
CA HIS A 340 21.46 13.70 1.24
C HIS A 340 22.54 13.87 0.18
N GLU A 341 23.83 13.85 0.56
CA GLU A 341 24.95 14.14 -0.36
C GLU A 341 25.05 13.16 -1.54
N ARG A 342 24.67 11.90 -1.34
CA ARG A 342 24.61 10.91 -2.43
C ARG A 342 23.55 11.21 -3.48
N LEU A 343 22.73 12.24 -3.33
CA LEU A 343 21.91 12.74 -4.44
C LEU A 343 22.74 13.50 -5.48
N LEU A 344 23.89 14.06 -5.14
CA LEU A 344 24.67 14.87 -6.09
C LEU A 344 25.19 14.04 -7.27
N PRO A 345 25.76 12.82 -7.10
CA PRO A 345 26.12 11.97 -8.23
C PRO A 345 24.92 11.54 -9.09
N ILE A 346 23.74 11.35 -8.48
CA ILE A 346 22.50 11.07 -9.23
C ILE A 346 22.11 12.30 -10.05
N CYS A 347 22.12 13.49 -9.45
CA CYS A 347 21.82 14.75 -10.14
C CYS A 347 22.77 15.01 -11.30
N ALA A 348 24.05 14.63 -11.19
CA ALA A 348 25.01 14.73 -12.29
C ALA A 348 24.65 13.86 -13.51
N LEU A 349 23.92 12.76 -13.34
CA LEU A 349 23.38 11.98 -14.47
C LEU A 349 22.19 12.70 -15.13
N LEU A 350 21.33 13.30 -14.32
CA LEU A 350 20.08 13.94 -14.78
C LEU A 350 20.29 15.33 -15.37
N ILE A 351 21.31 16.07 -14.93
CA ILE A 351 21.51 17.48 -15.32
C ILE A 351 21.79 17.65 -16.83
N GLU A 352 22.27 16.59 -17.49
CA GLU A 352 22.48 16.56 -18.94
C GLU A 352 21.22 16.24 -19.74
N ASP A 353 20.15 15.79 -19.07
CA ASP A 353 18.96 15.29 -19.72
C ASP A 353 17.92 16.40 -19.95
N VAL A 354 17.78 16.80 -21.21
CA VAL A 354 16.87 17.89 -21.62
C VAL A 354 15.47 17.40 -22.01
N ARG A 355 15.17 16.10 -21.87
CA ARG A 355 13.85 15.57 -22.19
C ARG A 355 12.76 16.17 -21.29
N PRO A 356 11.52 16.36 -21.79
CA PRO A 356 10.40 16.81 -20.98
C PRO A 356 10.09 15.86 -19.82
N TRP A 357 9.70 16.41 -18.68
CA TRP A 357 9.25 15.66 -17.53
C TRP A 357 7.81 15.14 -17.75
N PRO A 358 7.49 13.86 -17.43
CA PRO A 358 6.13 13.35 -17.58
C PRO A 358 5.12 14.17 -16.77
N HIS A 359 4.02 14.56 -17.40
CA HIS A 359 2.89 15.28 -16.77
C HIS A 359 3.18 16.70 -16.25
N ALA A 360 4.31 17.31 -16.64
CA ALA A 360 4.61 18.71 -16.34
C ALA A 360 4.85 19.49 -17.63
N ASP A 361 3.89 20.37 -17.96
CA ASP A 361 4.04 21.28 -19.09
C ASP A 361 5.22 22.22 -18.82
N HIS A 362 6.23 22.17 -19.70
CA HIS A 362 7.42 23.04 -19.73
C HIS A 362 8.57 22.75 -18.75
N ARG A 363 8.57 21.63 -18.02
CA ARG A 363 9.71 21.22 -17.18
C ARG A 363 10.48 20.07 -17.83
N ARG A 364 11.80 20.08 -17.69
CA ARG A 364 12.70 19.02 -18.19
C ARG A 364 13.31 18.24 -17.03
N VAL A 365 13.90 17.09 -17.33
CA VAL A 365 14.62 16.29 -16.32
C VAL A 365 15.73 17.10 -15.63
N CYS A 366 16.52 17.86 -16.38
CA CYS A 366 17.58 18.71 -15.84
C CYS A 366 17.07 19.82 -14.90
N ASP A 367 15.84 20.30 -15.08
CA ASP A 367 15.20 21.29 -14.19
C ASP A 367 14.98 20.67 -12.78
N HIS A 368 14.60 19.39 -12.70
CA HIS A 368 14.47 18.67 -11.42
C HIS A 368 15.81 18.41 -10.74
N ALA A 369 16.85 18.07 -11.51
CA ALA A 369 18.21 17.92 -10.99
C ALA A 369 18.75 19.24 -10.43
N ALA A 370 18.60 20.34 -11.16
CA ALA A 370 19.06 21.66 -10.73
C ALA A 370 18.42 22.09 -9.40
N ALA A 371 17.10 21.93 -9.27
CA ALA A 371 16.39 22.19 -8.02
C ALA A 371 16.92 21.36 -6.85
N ALA A 372 17.18 20.07 -7.09
CA ALA A 372 17.68 19.15 -6.08
C ALA A 372 19.12 19.47 -5.66
N VAL A 373 20.00 19.86 -6.57
CA VAL A 373 21.39 20.26 -6.22
C VAL A 373 21.37 21.45 -5.28
N GLN A 374 20.60 22.50 -5.60
CA GLN A 374 20.44 23.66 -4.74
C GLN A 374 19.84 23.28 -3.38
N TYR A 375 18.81 22.44 -3.35
CA TYR A 375 18.21 21.96 -2.10
C TYR A 375 19.18 21.17 -1.23
N VAL A 376 19.95 20.25 -1.83
CA VAL A 376 20.88 19.36 -1.12
C VAL A 376 22.07 20.14 -0.57
N THR A 377 22.63 21.03 -1.38
CA THR A 377 23.80 21.85 -1.00
C THR A 377 23.43 23.00 -0.06
N GLY A 378 22.22 23.55 -0.19
CA GLY A 378 21.81 24.79 0.47
C GLY A 378 22.47 26.04 -0.11
N GLU A 379 23.19 25.93 -1.22
CA GLU A 379 23.80 27.04 -1.93
C GLU A 379 22.80 27.64 -2.93
N ASP A 380 22.70 28.97 -3.01
CA ASP A 380 21.94 29.63 -4.07
C ASP A 380 22.73 29.54 -5.39
N LEU A 381 22.26 28.67 -6.28
CA LEU A 381 22.85 28.41 -7.60
C LEU A 381 22.03 29.08 -8.71
N GLY A 382 21.12 30.00 -8.35
CA GLY A 382 20.32 30.80 -9.28
C GLY A 382 19.19 30.04 -9.97
N TYR A 383 18.91 28.80 -9.58
CA TYR A 383 17.80 28.04 -10.14
C TYR A 383 16.49 28.41 -9.44
N SER A 384 15.43 28.71 -10.21
CA SER A 384 14.08 28.95 -9.69
C SER A 384 13.03 28.31 -10.59
N TRP A 385 11.99 27.74 -9.98
CA TRP A 385 10.85 27.17 -10.70
C TRP A 385 10.03 28.24 -11.45
N GLU A 386 10.05 29.48 -10.96
CA GLU A 386 9.31 30.62 -11.51
C GLU A 386 10.09 31.37 -12.61
N ALA A 387 11.39 31.05 -12.78
CA ALA A 387 12.21 31.68 -13.79
C ALA A 387 11.82 31.26 -15.21
N THR A 388 12.10 32.12 -16.19
CA THR A 388 11.89 31.81 -17.61
C THR A 388 12.76 30.62 -18.06
N PRO A 389 12.39 29.91 -19.15
CA PRO A 389 13.21 28.82 -19.67
C PRO A 389 14.68 29.19 -19.94
N ALA A 390 14.94 30.41 -20.39
CA ALA A 390 16.30 30.91 -20.66
C ALA A 390 17.10 31.10 -19.36
N GLU A 391 16.50 31.69 -18.34
CA GLU A 391 17.12 31.85 -17.02
C GLU A 391 17.40 30.51 -16.36
N ARG A 392 16.46 29.56 -16.43
CA ARG A 392 16.69 28.18 -15.96
C ARG A 392 17.83 27.51 -16.71
N GLY A 393 17.93 27.70 -18.03
CA GLY A 393 19.04 27.23 -18.85
C GLY A 393 20.40 27.73 -18.33
N LYS A 394 20.52 29.04 -18.08
CA LYS A 394 21.74 29.64 -17.53
C LYS A 394 22.10 29.08 -16.15
N ALA A 395 21.12 28.90 -15.28
CA ALA A 395 21.33 28.30 -13.96
C ALA A 395 21.80 26.85 -14.07
N ILE A 396 21.18 26.06 -14.94
CA ILE A 396 21.58 24.67 -15.22
C ILE A 396 23.03 24.60 -15.70
N ASP A 397 23.47 25.47 -16.61
CA ASP A 397 24.86 25.51 -17.07
C ASP A 397 25.84 25.81 -15.93
N GLY A 398 25.50 26.76 -15.04
CA GLY A 398 26.27 27.03 -13.83
C GLY A 398 26.35 25.83 -12.89
N ILE A 399 25.24 25.12 -12.71
CA ILE A 399 25.15 23.91 -11.85
C ILE A 399 25.98 22.77 -12.42
N LYS A 400 26.03 22.58 -13.75
CA LYS A 400 26.92 21.60 -14.39
C LYS A 400 28.38 21.84 -14.05
N VAL A 401 28.83 23.10 -14.15
CA VAL A 401 30.19 23.50 -13.78
C VAL A 401 30.45 23.25 -12.29
N TYR A 402 29.49 23.58 -11.43
CA TYR A 402 29.57 23.33 -9.99
C TYR A 402 29.77 21.84 -9.68
N LEU A 403 28.95 20.97 -10.25
CA LEU A 403 29.03 19.52 -10.04
C LEU A 403 30.37 18.95 -10.52
N ALA A 404 30.82 19.33 -11.72
CA ALA A 404 32.11 18.89 -12.27
C ALA A 404 33.30 19.37 -11.41
N GLY A 405 33.22 20.58 -10.85
CA GLY A 405 34.23 21.13 -9.96
C GLY A 405 34.28 20.44 -8.58
N ARG A 406 33.19 19.78 -8.16
CA ARG A 406 33.11 19.05 -6.88
C ARG A 406 33.69 17.64 -7.00
N GLU A 407 33.45 16.94 -8.11
CA GLU A 407 34.04 15.62 -8.38
C GLU A 407 35.59 15.67 -8.36
N LYS A 408 36.17 16.70 -9.00
CA LYS A 408 37.63 16.92 -8.99
C LYS A 408 38.22 17.15 -7.60
N ARG A 409 37.43 17.64 -6.64
CA ARG A 409 37.85 17.88 -5.26
C ARG A 409 37.73 16.65 -4.36
N ARG A 410 36.85 15.68 -4.69
CA ARG A 410 36.72 14.41 -3.95
C ARG A 410 37.69 13.32 -4.39
N GLY A 411 38.24 13.42 -5.60
CA GLY A 411 39.26 12.49 -6.12
C GLY A 411 40.71 12.86 -5.75
N ARG A 412 40.91 13.88 -4.92
CA ARG A 412 42.18 14.23 -4.26
C ARG A 412 42.03 13.94 -2.78
#